data_AF-A0A2M7G501-F1
#
_entry.id   AF-A0A2M7G501-F1
#
_cell.length_a   1.000
_cell.length_b   1.000
_cell.length_c   1.000
_cell.angle_alpha   90.00
_cell.angle_beta   90.00
_cell.angle_gamma   90.00
#
_symmetry.space_group_name_H-M   'P 1'
#
loop_
_entity.id
_entity.type
_entity.pdbx_description
1 polymer ?
#
loop_
_entity_poly.entity_id
_entity_poly.type
_entity_poly.pdbx_seq_one_letter_code
_entity_poly.pdbx_strand_id
1 'polypeptide(L)'
;MPTIAAQPLLSIEPLRVTPTLQPAQALDKPLLSVLPDDRLQVSSVSQQKGMAALSLALEQPSRASGFVKNTGGHFTMDGKPFRYVGTNMYSLAKEKPETQEKMLKDAAEHGFTVVRFWAYENYGATPEVMQRLCDLAAKYKLKLIPCLADRWVMSEADRKNDHFYKEGFQRDYLPRVKDLVSQLKDRPEIMIWELINEPETEAFESMYSFSKTVSEALKKEDPNHLISLGTIGGIGDKFGSQLSRFSTDNFRKLYAIPSLDAASIHNYSYDATVLERLDILYRFSGEKEKGEAFGKADQVVSWASRQLDQWALDAFGVQLQRPATLRGVWDQMNMTDIQIAKDLGKPLYVGEVGFKQAHGEDRQKLLRLDLSRYTQAGAQGYMLWSYQAQGKSVDGHDYGFADQDQLAPVVKEWNLYFAQTAAHSEQTAKITPPPGDNFSDLHQLGQGLQAAGQSVLKQVSTQTRSVGQGIETLDRRLGDVVPDFLYRWMK
;
A
#
# COMPACT_ATOMS: atom_id res chain seq x y z
N MET A 1 13.72 -17.23 49.14
CA MET A 1 14.89 -16.30 49.14
C MET A 1 15.10 -15.80 47.72
N PRO A 2 15.50 -14.54 47.51
CA PRO A 2 15.23 -13.35 48.31
C PRO A 2 14.36 -12.32 47.54
N THR A 3 13.77 -11.39 48.28
CA THR A 3 12.98 -10.27 47.76
C THR A 3 13.90 -9.18 47.20
N ILE A 4 13.57 -8.58 46.06
CA ILE A 4 14.25 -7.37 45.56
C ILE A 4 13.38 -6.15 45.87
N ALA A 5 13.97 -5.16 46.53
CA ALA A 5 13.29 -3.95 46.99
C ALA A 5 13.12 -2.91 45.87
N ALA A 6 12.02 -2.16 45.91
CA ALA A 6 11.81 -1.01 45.04
C ALA A 6 12.72 0.16 45.46
N GLN A 7 13.39 0.79 44.47
CA GLN A 7 14.08 2.06 44.66
C GLN A 7 13.11 3.24 44.46
N PRO A 8 13.28 4.36 45.17
CA PRO A 8 12.39 5.52 45.05
C PRO A 8 12.65 6.33 43.78
N LEU A 9 11.59 6.91 43.23
CA LEU A 9 11.63 7.85 42.11
C LEU A 9 12.43 9.11 42.46
N LEU A 10 13.41 9.45 41.62
CA LEU A 10 14.07 10.76 41.64
C LEU A 10 13.14 11.81 41.02
N SER A 11 12.93 12.91 41.75
CA SER A 11 12.16 14.06 41.29
C SER A 11 12.91 14.83 40.20
N ILE A 12 12.32 14.95 39.01
CA ILE A 12 12.83 15.79 37.92
C ILE A 12 12.20 17.18 38.05
N GLU A 13 13.01 18.22 38.26
CA GLU A 13 12.53 19.61 38.23
C GLU A 13 12.21 20.06 36.78
N PRO A 14 11.18 20.91 36.58
CA PRO A 14 10.83 21.40 35.25
C PRO A 14 11.84 22.46 34.76
N LEU A 15 12.47 22.19 33.61
CA LEU A 15 13.31 23.14 32.88
C LEU A 15 12.52 24.41 32.52
N ARG A 16 12.96 25.56 33.03
CA ARG A 16 12.48 26.88 32.61
C ARG A 16 13.05 27.22 31.24
N VAL A 17 12.21 27.30 30.21
CA VAL A 17 12.57 27.85 28.91
C VAL A 17 12.27 29.36 28.89
N THR A 18 13.30 30.19 28.82
CA THR A 18 13.16 31.64 28.61
C THR A 18 13.16 31.96 27.11
N PRO A 19 12.16 32.69 26.57
CA PRO A 19 12.14 33.08 25.17
C PRO A 19 12.94 34.37 24.93
N THR A 20 14.07 34.29 24.24
CA THR A 20 14.77 35.45 23.68
C THR A 20 14.54 35.54 22.17
N LEU A 21 13.57 36.38 21.78
CA LEU A 21 13.41 36.84 20.41
C LEU A 21 14.41 37.99 20.13
N GLN A 22 15.14 37.90 19.02
CA GLN A 22 15.81 39.05 18.40
C GLN A 22 15.24 39.25 16.98
N PRO A 23 14.91 40.49 16.56
CA PRO A 23 14.29 40.75 15.28
C PRO A 23 15.30 40.76 14.12
N ALA A 24 14.90 40.19 12.98
CA ALA A 24 15.67 40.27 11.74
C ALA A 24 15.69 41.72 11.19
N GLN A 25 16.85 42.17 10.72
CA GLN A 25 16.99 43.45 10.03
C GLN A 25 16.75 43.30 8.52
N ALA A 26 15.96 44.20 7.96
CA ALA A 26 15.68 44.27 6.53
C ALA A 26 16.83 44.96 5.77
N LEU A 27 17.06 44.54 4.53
CA LEU A 27 17.92 45.25 3.58
C LEU A 27 17.14 45.44 2.27
N ASP A 28 16.93 46.70 1.93
CA ASP A 28 16.14 47.13 0.78
C ASP A 28 16.80 48.39 0.20
N LYS A 29 16.85 48.49 -1.14
CA LYS A 29 17.13 49.67 -2.02
C LYS A 29 18.39 49.71 -2.91
N PRO A 30 18.33 50.42 -4.08
CA PRO A 30 19.01 49.97 -5.31
C PRO A 30 19.85 51.03 -6.10
N LEU A 31 20.47 50.56 -7.20
CA LEU A 31 20.80 51.22 -8.50
C LEU A 31 21.33 52.69 -8.56
N LEU A 32 22.48 52.91 -9.24
CA LEU A 32 22.59 53.55 -10.59
C LEU A 32 24.04 53.87 -11.09
N SER A 33 24.22 53.78 -12.42
CA SER A 33 25.07 54.64 -13.32
C SER A 33 26.61 54.38 -13.42
N VAL A 34 27.34 54.59 -14.54
CA VAL A 34 27.02 54.94 -15.96
C VAL A 34 28.23 54.62 -16.92
N LEU A 35 27.91 54.41 -18.22
CA LEU A 35 28.62 54.44 -19.55
C LEU A 35 30.06 55.05 -19.71
N PRO A 36 30.81 54.92 -20.86
CA PRO A 36 30.43 54.72 -22.29
C PRO A 36 31.08 53.50 -23.02
N ASP A 37 30.57 52.95 -24.14
CA ASP A 37 30.07 53.46 -25.45
C ASP A 37 31.19 53.81 -26.45
N ASP A 38 31.31 53.01 -27.53
CA ASP A 38 32.17 53.28 -28.68
C ASP A 38 31.58 52.60 -29.95
N ARG A 39 31.71 53.24 -31.11
CA ARG A 39 30.95 52.91 -32.35
C ARG A 39 31.82 52.45 -33.52
N LEU A 40 31.15 51.99 -34.59
CA LEU A 40 31.65 51.71 -35.96
C LEU A 40 32.27 50.28 -36.09
N GLN A 41 32.15 49.57 -37.22
CA GLN A 41 31.60 49.91 -38.54
C GLN A 41 31.07 48.65 -39.26
N VAL A 42 30.23 48.80 -40.29
CA VAL A 42 29.76 47.70 -41.16
C VAL A 42 30.67 47.56 -42.37
N SER A 43 31.15 46.34 -42.67
CA SER A 43 31.75 46.01 -43.97
C SER A 43 31.45 44.57 -44.40
N SER A 44 31.46 44.37 -45.71
CA SER A 44 30.79 43.30 -46.46
C SER A 44 31.55 41.98 -46.60
N VAL A 45 30.79 40.87 -46.62
CA VAL A 45 30.98 39.65 -47.44
C VAL A 45 32.28 38.84 -47.27
N SER A 46 32.14 37.63 -46.72
CA SER A 46 32.68 36.42 -47.36
C SER A 46 31.84 35.19 -47.00
N GLN A 47 31.71 34.25 -47.95
CA GLN A 47 30.92 33.04 -47.78
C GLN A 47 31.62 32.04 -46.86
N GLN A 48 30.94 31.52 -45.84
CA GLN A 48 31.18 30.16 -45.36
C GLN A 48 29.87 29.42 -45.17
N LYS A 49 29.69 28.37 -45.97
CA LYS A 49 28.67 27.34 -45.75
C LYS A 49 29.05 26.51 -44.53
N GLY A 50 28.72 26.99 -43.34
CA GLY A 50 28.73 26.15 -42.14
C GLY A 50 27.51 25.23 -42.17
N MET A 51 27.73 23.93 -42.40
CA MET A 51 26.66 22.94 -42.21
C MET A 51 26.29 22.93 -40.73
N ALA A 52 25.12 23.49 -40.40
CA ALA A 52 24.43 23.11 -39.17
C ALA A 52 24.05 21.63 -39.34
N ALA A 53 24.91 20.75 -38.84
CA ALA A 53 24.62 19.33 -38.71
C ALA A 53 23.48 19.21 -37.70
N LEU A 54 22.25 19.27 -38.19
CA LEU A 54 21.07 18.88 -37.45
C LEU A 54 21.18 17.37 -37.23
N SER A 55 21.94 16.98 -36.22
CA SER A 55 22.04 15.60 -35.79
C SER A 55 20.73 15.22 -35.11
N LEU A 56 19.72 15.00 -35.95
CA LEU A 56 18.72 13.97 -35.71
C LEU A 56 19.51 12.66 -35.58
N ALA A 57 20.02 12.44 -34.36
CA ALA A 57 20.26 11.10 -33.88
C ALA A 57 18.88 10.43 -33.96
N LEU A 58 18.70 9.67 -35.04
CA LEU A 58 17.74 8.59 -35.06
C LEU A 58 18.16 7.69 -33.90
N GLU A 59 17.52 7.88 -32.75
CA GLU A 59 17.60 6.91 -31.66
C GLU A 59 17.18 5.58 -32.28
N GLN A 60 18.17 4.72 -32.50
CA GLN A 60 17.94 3.29 -32.72
C GLN A 60 16.94 2.88 -31.64
N PRO A 61 15.77 2.30 -32.00
CA PRO A 61 14.73 2.02 -31.02
C PRO A 61 15.37 1.22 -29.89
N SER A 62 15.43 1.83 -28.70
CA SER A 62 16.24 1.31 -27.61
C SER A 62 15.76 -0.10 -27.33
N ARG A 63 16.70 -1.06 -27.33
CA ARG A 63 16.36 -2.47 -27.18
C ARG A 63 15.55 -2.61 -25.89
N ALA A 64 14.31 -3.09 -26.03
CA ALA A 64 13.35 -3.24 -24.93
C ALA A 64 14.08 -3.81 -23.70
N SER A 65 14.19 -2.96 -22.69
CA SER A 65 14.97 -3.20 -21.48
C SER A 65 14.23 -4.13 -20.53
N GLY A 66 12.90 -4.19 -20.62
CA GLY A 66 12.02 -4.96 -19.76
C GLY A 66 11.91 -4.42 -18.33
N PHE A 67 12.79 -3.53 -17.87
CA PHE A 67 12.68 -2.92 -16.55
C PHE A 67 11.48 -2.00 -16.47
N VAL A 68 10.73 -2.09 -15.37
CA VAL A 68 9.69 -1.12 -15.05
C VAL A 68 10.34 0.10 -14.38
N LYS A 69 9.94 1.29 -14.78
CA LYS A 69 10.47 2.58 -14.32
C LYS A 69 9.36 3.45 -13.73
N ASN A 70 9.74 4.46 -12.94
CA ASN A 70 8.89 5.61 -12.64
C ASN A 70 9.17 6.67 -13.73
N THR A 71 8.16 7.01 -14.51
CA THR A 71 8.19 8.14 -15.45
C THR A 71 7.10 9.13 -15.05
N GLY A 72 7.49 10.21 -14.36
CA GLY A 72 6.57 11.29 -13.99
C GLY A 72 5.41 10.89 -13.08
N GLY A 73 5.62 9.93 -12.16
CA GLY A 73 4.55 9.38 -11.33
C GLY A 73 3.80 8.19 -11.94
N HIS A 74 4.26 7.68 -13.08
CA HIS A 74 3.68 6.51 -13.72
C HIS A 74 4.63 5.32 -13.76
N PHE A 75 4.12 4.11 -13.52
CA PHE A 75 4.83 2.89 -13.86
C PHE A 75 4.87 2.78 -15.38
N THR A 76 6.06 2.63 -15.94
CA THR A 76 6.26 2.43 -17.39
C THR A 76 7.21 1.27 -17.64
N MET A 77 6.96 0.50 -18.70
CA MET A 77 7.85 -0.54 -19.19
C MET A 77 8.06 -0.31 -20.68
N ASP A 78 9.33 -0.17 -21.09
CA ASP A 78 9.73 0.09 -22.48
C ASP A 78 8.95 1.24 -23.14
N GLY A 79 8.83 2.35 -22.39
CA GLY A 79 8.14 3.58 -22.81
C GLY A 79 6.61 3.56 -22.72
N LYS A 80 5.99 2.43 -22.40
CA LYS A 80 4.52 2.29 -22.32
C LYS A 80 4.03 2.24 -20.87
N PRO A 81 2.82 2.74 -20.55
CA PRO A 81 2.22 2.58 -19.23
C PRO A 81 2.14 1.12 -18.81
N PHE A 82 2.53 0.81 -17.57
CA PHE A 82 2.48 -0.54 -17.00
C PHE A 82 1.53 -0.55 -15.80
N ARG A 83 0.28 -0.97 -16.02
CA ARG A 83 -0.73 -1.15 -14.97
C ARG A 83 -1.07 -2.63 -14.82
N TYR A 84 -1.38 -3.07 -13.60
CA TYR A 84 -1.54 -4.50 -13.31
C TYR A 84 -2.52 -4.82 -12.18
N VAL A 85 -3.18 -5.97 -12.34
CA VAL A 85 -3.70 -6.78 -11.24
C VAL A 85 -2.72 -7.94 -11.00
N GLY A 86 -2.24 -8.06 -9.78
CA GLY A 86 -1.31 -9.12 -9.37
C GLY A 86 -1.76 -9.81 -8.09
N THR A 87 -0.89 -10.64 -7.53
CA THR A 87 -1.20 -11.40 -6.31
C THR A 87 -0.02 -11.55 -5.37
N ASN A 88 -0.32 -11.70 -4.08
CA ASN A 88 0.61 -12.12 -3.06
C ASN A 88 0.70 -13.64 -2.98
N MET A 89 1.93 -14.15 -2.89
CA MET A 89 2.31 -15.54 -2.66
C MET A 89 3.42 -15.58 -1.61
N TYR A 90 3.11 -15.22 -0.36
CA TYR A 90 4.13 -14.97 0.66
C TYR A 90 5.11 -16.15 0.82
N SER A 91 4.64 -17.39 0.65
CA SER A 91 5.45 -18.60 0.78
C SER A 91 6.44 -18.87 -0.36
N LEU A 92 6.36 -18.20 -1.51
CA LEU A 92 6.99 -18.63 -2.77
C LEU A 92 8.49 -19.02 -2.61
N ALA A 93 9.29 -18.18 -1.96
CA ALA A 93 10.73 -18.42 -1.81
C ALA A 93 11.07 -19.68 -0.98
N LYS A 94 10.23 -20.06 0.00
CA LYS A 94 10.48 -21.21 0.90
C LYS A 94 10.08 -22.56 0.31
N GLU A 95 9.30 -22.56 -0.77
CA GLU A 95 8.77 -23.77 -1.38
C GLU A 95 9.80 -24.47 -2.29
N LYS A 96 9.58 -25.76 -2.56
CA LYS A 96 10.47 -26.56 -3.42
C LYS A 96 10.45 -26.07 -4.88
N PRO A 97 11.52 -26.27 -5.68
CA PRO A 97 11.60 -25.79 -7.06
C PRO A 97 10.39 -26.16 -7.95
N GLU A 98 9.89 -27.40 -7.83
CA GLU A 98 8.75 -27.89 -8.62
C GLU A 98 7.42 -27.26 -8.16
N THR A 99 7.34 -26.87 -6.88
CA THR A 99 6.21 -26.13 -6.31
C THR A 99 6.26 -24.67 -6.73
N GLN A 100 7.44 -24.05 -6.74
CA GLN A 100 7.64 -22.67 -7.21
C GLN A 100 7.25 -22.51 -8.68
N GLU A 101 7.65 -23.44 -9.54
CA GLU A 101 7.25 -23.45 -10.95
C GLU A 101 5.73 -23.58 -11.11
N LYS A 102 5.08 -24.50 -10.38
CA LYS A 102 3.62 -24.64 -10.42
C LYS A 102 2.91 -23.39 -9.93
N MET A 103 3.32 -22.81 -8.81
CA MET A 103 2.70 -21.59 -8.28
C MET A 103 2.77 -20.44 -9.29
N LEU A 104 3.94 -20.19 -9.90
CA LEU A 104 4.10 -19.13 -10.90
C LEU A 104 3.33 -19.44 -12.20
N LYS A 105 3.30 -20.70 -12.64
CA LYS A 105 2.48 -21.13 -13.79
C LYS A 105 0.99 -20.88 -13.52
N ASP A 106 0.48 -21.33 -12.38
CA ASP A 106 -0.92 -21.20 -12.00
C ASP A 106 -1.33 -19.72 -11.94
N ALA A 107 -0.48 -18.84 -11.40
CA ALA A 107 -0.71 -17.39 -11.37
C ALA A 107 -0.84 -16.78 -12.78
N ALA A 108 0.06 -17.15 -13.69
CA ALA A 108 0.03 -16.68 -15.08
C ALA A 108 -1.22 -17.22 -15.82
N GLU A 109 -1.60 -18.48 -15.58
CA GLU A 109 -2.83 -19.07 -16.13
C GLU A 109 -4.10 -18.46 -15.54
N HIS A 110 -4.03 -17.92 -14.32
CA HIS A 110 -5.07 -17.09 -13.68
C HIS A 110 -5.09 -15.65 -14.19
N GLY A 111 -4.13 -15.25 -15.01
CA GLY A 111 -4.05 -13.95 -15.65
C GLY A 111 -3.40 -12.86 -14.80
N PHE A 112 -2.76 -13.21 -13.68
CA PHE A 112 -1.91 -12.27 -12.95
C PHE A 112 -0.67 -11.93 -13.78
N THR A 113 -0.21 -10.68 -13.67
CA THR A 113 1.00 -10.19 -14.36
C THR A 113 2.14 -9.86 -13.39
N VAL A 114 1.84 -9.75 -12.08
CA VAL A 114 2.81 -9.43 -11.02
C VAL A 114 2.59 -10.33 -9.81
N VAL A 115 3.67 -10.83 -9.21
CA VAL A 115 3.66 -11.64 -7.99
C VAL A 115 4.53 -11.00 -6.91
N ARG A 116 3.95 -10.74 -5.73
CA ARG A 116 4.66 -10.28 -4.53
C ARG A 116 4.86 -11.44 -3.56
N PHE A 117 6.03 -11.53 -2.94
CA PHE A 117 6.38 -12.61 -2.02
C PHE A 117 7.46 -12.19 -1.03
N TRP A 118 7.59 -12.95 0.06
CA TRP A 118 8.62 -12.71 1.07
C TRP A 118 9.98 -13.27 0.62
N ALA A 119 10.99 -12.40 0.63
CA ALA A 119 12.29 -12.60 0.00
C ALA A 119 13.45 -12.32 0.98
N TYR A 120 13.34 -12.84 2.20
CA TYR A 120 14.44 -12.87 3.18
C TYR A 120 15.05 -14.26 3.33
N GLU A 121 16.34 -14.30 3.66
CA GLU A 121 17.18 -15.50 3.59
C GLU A 121 16.71 -16.61 4.54
N ASN A 122 16.36 -16.27 5.78
CA ASN A 122 15.71 -17.17 6.74
C ASN A 122 14.25 -17.53 6.37
N TYR A 123 13.81 -17.20 5.15
CA TYR A 123 12.57 -17.63 4.50
C TYR A 123 12.81 -18.30 3.13
N GLY A 124 14.03 -18.79 2.89
CA GLY A 124 14.39 -19.56 1.70
C GLY A 124 14.86 -18.73 0.50
N ALA A 125 14.90 -17.40 0.60
CA ALA A 125 15.30 -16.52 -0.50
C ALA A 125 16.83 -16.37 -0.61
N THR A 126 17.53 -17.47 -0.87
CA THR A 126 18.97 -17.41 -1.25
C THR A 126 19.12 -16.86 -2.67
N PRO A 127 20.31 -16.37 -3.08
CA PRO A 127 20.53 -15.89 -4.44
C PRO A 127 20.16 -16.91 -5.52
N GLU A 128 20.45 -18.21 -5.32
CA GLU A 128 20.11 -19.29 -6.26
C GLU A 128 18.60 -19.51 -6.39
N VAL A 129 17.86 -19.35 -5.29
CA VAL A 129 16.40 -19.39 -5.31
C VAL A 129 15.85 -18.17 -6.06
N MET A 130 16.39 -16.99 -5.79
CA MET A 130 15.96 -15.76 -6.43
C MET A 130 16.24 -15.71 -7.93
N GLN A 131 17.42 -16.17 -8.38
CA GLN A 131 17.73 -16.33 -9.81
C GLN A 131 16.73 -17.29 -10.48
N ARG A 132 16.47 -18.46 -9.88
CA ARG A 132 15.47 -19.42 -10.39
C ARG A 132 14.06 -18.84 -10.46
N LEU A 133 13.63 -18.08 -9.45
CA LEU A 133 12.33 -17.41 -9.47
C LEU A 133 12.25 -16.37 -10.59
N CYS A 134 13.33 -15.65 -10.87
CA CYS A 134 13.41 -14.75 -12.02
C CYS A 134 13.35 -15.52 -13.35
N ASP A 135 14.04 -16.66 -13.48
CA ASP A 135 13.97 -17.50 -14.70
C ASP A 135 12.55 -18.04 -14.96
N LEU A 136 11.86 -18.44 -13.90
CA LEU A 136 10.45 -18.85 -13.97
C LEU A 136 9.53 -17.67 -14.29
N ALA A 137 9.77 -16.49 -13.70
CA ALA A 137 9.01 -15.28 -14.01
C ALA A 137 9.18 -14.87 -15.49
N ALA A 138 10.40 -14.95 -16.04
CA ALA A 138 10.66 -14.74 -17.46
C ALA A 138 9.89 -15.74 -18.34
N LYS A 139 9.94 -17.03 -17.99
CA LYS A 139 9.21 -18.11 -18.68
C LYS A 139 7.70 -17.87 -18.71
N TYR A 140 7.12 -17.41 -17.61
CA TYR A 140 5.68 -17.16 -17.46
C TYR A 140 5.24 -15.71 -17.71
N LYS A 141 6.17 -14.83 -18.13
CA LYS A 141 5.94 -13.40 -18.41
C LYS A 141 5.39 -12.61 -17.21
N LEU A 142 5.81 -12.99 -16.01
CA LEU A 142 5.46 -12.32 -14.76
C LEU A 142 6.51 -11.28 -14.37
N LYS A 143 6.09 -10.30 -13.59
CA LYS A 143 6.98 -9.45 -12.78
C LYS A 143 6.97 -9.88 -11.32
N LEU A 144 8.06 -9.57 -10.62
CA LEU A 144 8.27 -9.91 -9.22
C LEU A 144 8.37 -8.65 -8.35
N ILE A 145 7.77 -8.70 -7.16
CA ILE A 145 7.99 -7.75 -6.06
C ILE A 145 8.53 -8.56 -4.86
N PRO A 146 9.86 -8.70 -4.72
CA PRO A 146 10.46 -9.38 -3.59
C PRO A 146 10.48 -8.45 -2.36
N CYS A 147 9.90 -8.92 -1.25
CA CYS A 147 9.84 -8.19 0.01
C CYS A 147 10.98 -8.63 0.96
N LEU A 148 11.95 -7.75 1.20
CA LEU A 148 13.29 -8.07 1.70
C LEU A 148 13.37 -8.35 3.22
N ALA A 149 12.30 -8.07 3.96
CA ALA A 149 12.02 -8.53 5.32
C ALA A 149 10.51 -8.44 5.61
N ASP A 150 10.09 -8.97 6.76
CA ASP A 150 8.73 -8.83 7.29
C ASP A 150 8.74 -8.27 8.72
N ARG A 151 7.75 -7.42 9.04
CA ARG A 151 7.55 -6.83 10.37
C ARG A 151 6.97 -7.82 11.38
N TRP A 152 6.20 -8.81 10.92
CA TRP A 152 5.37 -9.68 11.76
C TRP A 152 5.95 -11.08 12.01
N VAL A 153 7.23 -11.29 11.71
CA VAL A 153 7.93 -12.56 11.93
C VAL A 153 7.70 -13.13 13.35
N MET A 154 7.35 -14.41 13.40
CA MET A 154 6.92 -15.13 14.62
C MET A 154 8.00 -15.22 15.72
N SER A 155 9.25 -14.91 15.40
CA SER A 155 10.39 -14.90 16.32
C SER A 155 10.62 -13.50 16.86
N GLU A 156 10.49 -13.32 18.18
CA GLU A 156 10.74 -12.04 18.85
C GLU A 156 12.17 -11.52 18.60
N ALA A 157 13.14 -12.42 18.41
CA ALA A 157 14.53 -12.07 18.10
C ALA A 157 14.69 -11.52 16.67
N ASP A 158 13.81 -11.91 15.74
CA ASP A 158 13.82 -11.45 14.35
C ASP A 158 12.90 -10.23 14.13
N ARG A 159 12.03 -9.91 15.09
CA ARG A 159 11.00 -8.87 14.97
C ARG A 159 11.61 -7.49 14.70
N LYS A 160 11.10 -6.79 13.69
CA LYS A 160 11.58 -5.45 13.30
C LYS A 160 11.01 -4.40 14.27
N ASN A 161 11.60 -4.30 15.44
CA ASN A 161 11.21 -3.35 16.50
C ASN A 161 11.91 -1.99 16.35
N ASP A 162 11.63 -1.04 17.25
CA ASP A 162 12.21 0.31 17.21
C ASP A 162 13.76 0.32 17.17
N HIS A 163 14.41 -0.60 17.90
CA HIS A 163 15.87 -0.75 17.86
C HIS A 163 16.37 -1.20 16.48
N PHE A 164 15.65 -2.10 15.80
CA PHE A 164 15.98 -2.48 14.42
C PHE A 164 15.97 -1.26 13.49
N TYR A 165 14.92 -0.42 13.52
CA TYR A 165 14.84 0.77 12.65
C TYR A 165 15.86 1.85 13.01
N LYS A 166 16.13 2.04 14.30
CA LYS A 166 17.08 3.05 14.78
C LYS A 166 18.52 2.74 14.35
N GLU A 167 18.97 1.50 14.54
CA GLU A 167 20.38 1.11 14.31
C GLU A 167 20.59 -0.37 13.95
N GLY A 168 19.76 -1.29 14.45
CA GLY A 168 19.95 -2.73 14.26
C GLY A 168 19.97 -3.20 12.79
N PHE A 169 19.30 -2.47 11.88
CA PHE A 169 19.32 -2.78 10.45
C PHE A 169 20.71 -2.70 9.81
N GLN A 170 21.63 -1.92 10.38
CA GLN A 170 22.95 -1.68 9.80
C GLN A 170 23.88 -2.89 9.92
N ARG A 171 23.69 -3.72 10.96
CA ARG A 171 24.59 -4.84 11.28
C ARG A 171 24.42 -6.00 10.31
N ASP A 172 23.19 -6.52 10.20
CA ASP A 172 22.93 -7.78 9.46
C ASP A 172 22.03 -7.55 8.24
N TYR A 173 21.01 -6.70 8.35
CA TYR A 173 20.02 -6.52 7.30
C TYR A 173 20.59 -5.81 6.08
N LEU A 174 21.20 -4.62 6.26
CA LEU A 174 21.69 -3.80 5.16
C LEU A 174 22.78 -4.51 4.32
N PRO A 175 23.84 -5.13 4.90
CA PRO A 175 24.84 -5.85 4.12
C PRO A 175 24.23 -7.00 3.31
N ARG A 176 23.34 -7.80 3.92
CA ARG A 176 22.65 -8.93 3.25
C ARG A 176 21.77 -8.48 2.10
N VAL A 177 20.94 -7.44 2.26
CA VAL A 177 20.09 -6.97 1.16
C VAL A 177 20.91 -6.32 0.04
N LYS A 178 22.00 -5.63 0.37
CA LYS A 178 22.93 -5.09 -0.63
C LYS A 178 23.54 -6.20 -1.49
N ASP A 179 24.02 -7.27 -0.87
CA ASP A 179 24.58 -8.42 -1.58
C ASP A 179 23.56 -9.03 -2.55
N LEU A 180 22.39 -9.42 -2.04
CA LEU A 180 21.31 -10.02 -2.85
C LEU A 180 20.89 -9.13 -4.03
N VAL A 181 20.69 -7.83 -3.78
CA VAL A 181 20.30 -6.85 -4.80
C VAL A 181 21.40 -6.67 -5.85
N SER A 182 22.68 -6.63 -5.44
CA SER A 182 23.82 -6.47 -6.35
C SER A 182 23.97 -7.63 -7.35
N GLN A 183 23.60 -8.86 -6.93
CA GLN A 183 23.62 -10.07 -7.76
C GLN A 183 22.43 -10.17 -8.73
N LEU A 184 21.37 -9.38 -8.51
CA LEU A 184 20.10 -9.45 -9.24
C LEU A 184 19.74 -8.16 -9.99
N LYS A 185 20.54 -7.09 -9.87
CA LYS A 185 20.31 -5.77 -10.51
C LYS A 185 20.08 -5.79 -12.02
N ASP A 186 20.54 -6.83 -12.72
CA ASP A 186 20.40 -6.99 -14.17
C ASP A 186 19.23 -7.92 -14.56
N ARG A 187 18.35 -8.30 -13.62
CA ARG A 187 17.18 -9.18 -13.80
C ARG A 187 15.87 -8.39 -13.99
N PRO A 188 15.47 -8.01 -15.22
CA PRO A 188 14.29 -7.17 -15.45
C PRO A 188 12.96 -7.82 -15.06
N GLU A 189 12.96 -9.10 -14.67
CA GLU A 189 11.79 -9.75 -14.09
C GLU A 189 11.41 -9.18 -12.72
N ILE A 190 12.37 -8.63 -11.98
CA ILE A 190 12.11 -7.86 -10.78
C ILE A 190 11.59 -6.48 -11.19
N MET A 191 10.52 -6.03 -10.52
CA MET A 191 9.89 -4.73 -10.79
C MET A 191 10.22 -3.74 -9.67
N ILE A 192 10.01 -4.16 -8.43
CA ILE A 192 10.17 -3.33 -7.23
C ILE A 192 10.87 -4.18 -6.16
N TRP A 193 11.94 -3.67 -5.58
CA TRP A 193 12.44 -4.11 -4.29
C TRP A 193 11.60 -3.47 -3.19
N GLU A 194 10.85 -4.28 -2.44
CA GLU A 194 10.10 -3.79 -1.29
C GLU A 194 10.94 -4.01 -0.03
N LEU A 195 11.21 -2.94 0.72
CA LEU A 195 12.17 -3.02 1.84
C LEU A 195 11.65 -3.93 2.97
N ILE A 196 10.42 -3.72 3.44
CA ILE A 196 9.84 -4.46 4.57
C ILE A 196 8.33 -4.60 4.37
N ASN A 197 7.76 -5.76 4.66
CA ASN A 197 6.32 -5.94 4.73
C ASN A 197 5.77 -5.19 5.96
N GLU A 198 4.87 -4.24 5.74
CA GLU A 198 4.12 -3.51 6.77
C GLU A 198 4.99 -2.92 7.91
N PRO A 199 5.98 -2.06 7.61
CA PRO A 199 6.94 -1.60 8.61
C PRO A 199 6.31 -0.64 9.63
N GLU A 200 6.71 -0.80 10.89
CA GLU A 200 5.92 -0.33 12.04
C GLU A 200 6.88 -0.01 13.23
N THR A 201 7.21 1.27 13.45
CA THR A 201 7.92 1.81 14.65
C THR A 201 7.27 3.09 15.20
N GLU A 202 7.33 3.31 16.52
CA GLU A 202 6.83 4.54 17.16
C GLU A 202 7.62 5.79 16.77
N ALA A 203 8.90 5.62 16.43
CA ALA A 203 9.79 6.71 16.07
C ALA A 203 9.77 6.93 14.55
N PHE A 204 8.94 7.86 14.08
CA PHE A 204 8.90 8.24 12.66
C PHE A 204 10.29 8.60 12.11
N GLU A 205 11.11 9.31 12.87
CA GLU A 205 12.49 9.65 12.47
C GLU A 205 13.39 8.41 12.31
N SER A 206 13.17 7.34 13.08
CA SER A 206 13.85 6.05 12.87
C SER A 206 13.37 5.36 11.59
N MET A 207 12.06 5.39 11.30
CA MET A 207 11.53 4.89 10.02
C MET A 207 12.10 5.66 8.82
N TYR A 208 12.12 6.99 8.91
CA TYR A 208 12.62 7.87 7.86
C TYR A 208 14.12 7.66 7.63
N SER A 209 14.91 7.61 8.71
CA SER A 209 16.35 7.33 8.66
C SER A 209 16.67 5.95 8.07
N PHE A 210 15.97 4.91 8.51
CA PHE A 210 16.04 3.56 7.93
C PHE A 210 15.74 3.59 6.44
N SER A 211 14.57 4.11 6.06
CA SER A 211 14.06 4.07 4.68
C SER A 211 14.99 4.82 3.73
N LYS A 212 15.47 6.00 4.14
CA LYS A 212 16.45 6.79 3.40
C LYS A 212 17.78 6.04 3.26
N THR A 213 18.37 5.63 4.38
CA THR A 213 19.71 4.99 4.40
C THR A 213 19.73 3.71 3.55
N VAL A 214 18.72 2.86 3.68
CA VAL A 214 18.64 1.61 2.93
C VAL A 214 18.36 1.86 1.45
N SER A 215 17.37 2.70 1.10
CA SER A 215 17.05 2.94 -0.31
C SER A 215 18.19 3.66 -1.05
N GLU A 216 18.85 4.65 -0.44
CA GLU A 216 20.03 5.31 -1.02
C GLU A 216 21.22 4.35 -1.17
N ALA A 217 21.38 3.38 -0.27
CA ALA A 217 22.42 2.36 -0.37
C ALA A 217 22.12 1.34 -1.48
N LEU A 218 20.86 0.87 -1.59
CA LEU A 218 20.44 -0.06 -2.64
C LEU A 218 20.51 0.59 -4.03
N LYS A 219 20.08 1.84 -4.19
CA LYS A 219 20.18 2.58 -5.47
C LYS A 219 21.60 2.73 -6.01
N LYS A 220 22.63 2.64 -5.16
CA LYS A 220 24.04 2.69 -5.58
C LYS A 220 24.52 1.35 -6.13
N GLU A 221 24.00 0.23 -5.62
CA GLU A 221 24.31 -1.11 -6.13
C GLU A 221 23.45 -1.47 -7.36
N ASP A 222 22.19 -1.03 -7.35
CA ASP A 222 21.16 -1.31 -8.34
C ASP A 222 20.44 -0.02 -8.76
N PRO A 223 20.89 0.62 -9.85
CA PRO A 223 20.22 1.78 -10.45
C PRO A 223 19.03 1.37 -11.34
N ASN A 224 18.78 0.08 -11.54
CA ASN A 224 17.82 -0.42 -12.51
C ASN A 224 16.42 -0.57 -11.92
N HIS A 225 16.29 -1.19 -10.75
CA HIS A 225 15.00 -1.49 -10.15
C HIS A 225 14.37 -0.32 -9.39
N LEU A 226 13.05 -0.37 -9.24
CA LEU A 226 12.31 0.52 -8.37
C LEU A 226 12.44 0.06 -6.92
N ILE A 227 12.34 0.98 -5.97
CA ILE A 227 12.29 0.70 -4.54
C ILE A 227 10.99 1.25 -3.97
N SER A 228 10.31 0.42 -3.18
CA SER A 228 9.17 0.80 -2.34
C SER A 228 9.47 0.41 -0.89
N LEU A 229 8.81 1.05 0.06
CA LEU A 229 8.96 0.71 1.47
C LEU A 229 8.13 -0.52 1.87
N GLY A 230 6.88 -0.65 1.40
CA GLY A 230 5.93 -1.70 1.81
C GLY A 230 4.94 -1.27 2.90
N THR A 231 4.56 0.01 2.95
CA THR A 231 3.59 0.54 3.94
C THR A 231 2.15 0.12 3.70
N ILE A 232 1.40 -0.02 4.80
CA ILE A 232 -0.07 -0.15 4.84
C ILE A 232 -0.76 1.16 4.40
N GLY A 233 -0.17 2.32 4.65
CA GLY A 233 -0.81 3.62 4.44
C GLY A 233 -1.62 4.13 5.64
N GLY A 234 -2.52 5.07 5.38
CA GLY A 234 -2.93 6.10 6.32
C GLY A 234 -3.63 5.70 7.62
N ILE A 235 -4.25 4.53 7.75
CA ILE A 235 -5.01 4.15 8.97
C ILE A 235 -4.37 3.01 9.79
N GLY A 236 -3.51 2.19 9.19
CA GLY A 236 -2.92 1.01 9.84
C GLY A 236 -3.92 -0.14 10.08
N ASP A 237 -3.41 -1.33 10.40
CA ASP A 237 -4.21 -2.56 10.52
C ASP A 237 -4.84 -2.77 11.91
N LYS A 238 -4.49 -1.96 12.92
CA LYS A 238 -4.93 -2.11 14.32
C LYS A 238 -5.26 -0.75 14.95
N PHE A 239 -6.37 -0.65 15.70
CA PHE A 239 -6.60 0.52 16.59
C PHE A 239 -5.74 0.33 17.85
N GLY A 240 -4.44 0.53 17.70
CA GLY A 240 -3.43 0.29 18.73
C GLY A 240 -2.08 -0.08 18.10
N SER A 241 -0.95 0.56 18.42
CA SER A 241 -0.72 1.58 19.45
C SER A 241 -1.18 2.99 19.02
N GLN A 242 -0.27 3.88 18.64
CA GLN A 242 -0.58 5.22 18.14
C GLN A 242 -1.06 5.11 16.67
N LEU A 243 -2.36 5.34 16.48
CA LEU A 243 -3.11 5.11 15.23
C LEU A 243 -2.43 5.75 14.02
N SER A 244 -1.91 4.89 13.15
CA SER A 244 -1.08 5.21 12.00
C SER A 244 0.04 6.21 12.27
N ARG A 245 1.27 5.69 12.44
CA ARG A 245 2.48 6.54 12.33
C ARG A 245 2.65 7.15 10.93
N PHE A 246 1.87 6.70 9.93
CA PHE A 246 1.74 7.29 8.60
C PHE A 246 0.49 8.17 8.51
N SER A 247 0.35 9.15 9.41
CA SER A 247 -0.53 10.29 9.13
C SER A 247 -0.19 10.88 7.75
N THR A 248 -1.14 11.52 7.10
CA THR A 248 -1.01 12.19 5.78
C THR A 248 0.32 12.95 5.62
N ASP A 249 0.75 13.69 6.64
CA ASP A 249 2.02 14.43 6.63
C ASP A 249 3.25 13.50 6.69
N ASN A 250 3.20 12.46 7.51
CA ASN A 250 4.30 11.50 7.65
C ASN A 250 4.43 10.61 6.41
N PHE A 251 3.32 10.19 5.79
CA PHE A 251 3.31 9.51 4.49
C PHE A 251 3.96 10.40 3.42
N ARG A 252 3.57 11.69 3.35
CA ARG A 252 4.17 12.67 2.42
C ARG A 252 5.67 12.87 2.67
N LYS A 253 6.10 13.06 3.92
CA LYS A 253 7.54 13.21 4.26
C LYS A 253 8.34 11.96 3.86
N LEU A 254 7.81 10.77 4.13
CA LEU A 254 8.48 9.51 3.86
C LEU A 254 8.65 9.25 2.37
N TYR A 255 7.58 9.38 1.58
CA TYR A 255 7.65 9.18 0.13
C TYR A 255 8.25 10.37 -0.65
N ALA A 256 8.55 11.48 0.01
CA ALA A 256 9.41 12.53 -0.54
C ALA A 256 10.90 12.14 -0.59
N ILE A 257 11.32 11.03 0.03
CA ILE A 257 12.67 10.47 -0.13
C ILE A 257 12.92 10.16 -1.63
N PRO A 258 13.95 10.75 -2.28
CA PRO A 258 14.14 10.59 -3.72
C PRO A 258 14.38 9.14 -4.17
N SER A 259 15.07 8.34 -3.35
CA SER A 259 15.43 6.94 -3.60
C SER A 259 14.32 5.92 -3.37
N LEU A 260 13.15 6.33 -2.86
CA LEU A 260 11.92 5.53 -2.92
C LEU A 260 11.16 5.90 -4.19
N ASP A 261 11.16 5.06 -5.21
CA ASP A 261 10.58 5.42 -6.52
C ASP A 261 9.06 5.29 -6.54
N ALA A 262 8.48 4.41 -5.73
CA ALA A 262 7.07 4.05 -5.73
C ALA A 262 6.48 4.00 -4.32
N ALA A 263 5.18 4.30 -4.21
CA ALA A 263 4.43 4.25 -2.96
C ALA A 263 3.54 3.00 -2.88
N SER A 264 3.26 2.53 -1.66
CA SER A 264 2.40 1.38 -1.40
C SER A 264 1.38 1.66 -0.30
N ILE A 265 0.18 1.11 -0.46
CA ILE A 265 -0.88 1.10 0.55
C ILE A 265 -1.54 -0.29 0.58
N HIS A 266 -2.10 -0.71 1.70
CA HIS A 266 -2.87 -1.96 1.83
C HIS A 266 -4.34 -1.63 2.13
N ASN A 267 -5.27 -2.49 1.71
CA ASN A 267 -6.71 -2.32 1.93
C ASN A 267 -7.34 -3.58 2.55
N TYR A 268 -7.43 -3.63 3.88
CA TYR A 268 -8.18 -4.65 4.62
C TYR A 268 -9.46 -4.09 5.24
N SER A 269 -10.00 -3.01 4.66
CA SER A 269 -11.09 -2.23 5.23
C SER A 269 -12.49 -2.84 5.03
N TYR A 270 -12.61 -3.81 4.12
CA TYR A 270 -13.88 -4.42 3.75
C TYR A 270 -14.54 -5.15 4.92
N ASP A 271 -13.73 -5.84 5.71
CA ASP A 271 -14.16 -6.68 6.83
C ASP A 271 -13.67 -6.17 8.19
N ALA A 272 -13.14 -4.95 8.23
CA ALA A 272 -12.81 -4.26 9.45
C ALA A 272 -14.07 -3.76 10.16
N THR A 273 -14.04 -3.65 11.49
CA THR A 273 -14.99 -2.82 12.23
C THR A 273 -14.32 -2.18 13.44
N VAL A 274 -14.96 -1.18 14.04
CA VAL A 274 -14.52 -0.63 15.33
C VAL A 274 -14.43 -1.72 16.41
N LEU A 275 -15.34 -2.71 16.40
CA LEU A 275 -15.38 -3.79 17.38
C LEU A 275 -14.27 -4.82 17.17
N GLU A 276 -13.98 -5.24 15.93
CA GLU A 276 -12.83 -6.09 15.61
C GLU A 276 -11.52 -5.43 16.06
N ARG A 277 -11.39 -4.11 15.83
CA ARG A 277 -10.18 -3.36 16.20
C ARG A 277 -10.05 -3.16 17.72
N LEU A 278 -11.16 -3.01 18.46
CA LEU A 278 -11.16 -3.02 19.93
C LEU A 278 -10.86 -4.41 20.50
N ASP A 279 -11.37 -5.47 19.90
CA ASP A 279 -11.05 -6.86 20.26
C ASP A 279 -9.52 -7.10 20.17
N ILE A 280 -8.93 -6.74 19.02
CA ILE A 280 -7.49 -6.77 18.81
C ILE A 280 -6.76 -5.97 19.92
N LEU A 281 -7.13 -4.69 20.14
CA LEU A 281 -6.51 -3.83 21.15
C LEU A 281 -6.47 -4.48 22.54
N TYR A 282 -7.63 -4.94 23.03
CA TYR A 282 -7.73 -5.52 24.36
C TYR A 282 -7.01 -6.88 24.47
N ARG A 283 -7.01 -7.71 23.42
CA ARG A 283 -6.19 -8.93 23.38
C ARG A 283 -4.70 -8.62 23.50
N PHE A 284 -4.20 -7.59 22.80
CA PHE A 284 -2.79 -7.17 22.87
C PHE A 284 -2.43 -6.45 24.19
N SER A 285 -3.38 -5.77 24.84
CA SER A 285 -3.21 -5.22 26.20
C SER A 285 -3.29 -6.28 27.31
N GLY A 286 -3.46 -7.56 26.98
CA GLY A 286 -3.58 -8.67 27.93
C GLY A 286 -4.99 -8.84 28.53
N GLU A 287 -5.94 -7.98 28.18
CA GLU A 287 -7.33 -7.98 28.66
C GLU A 287 -8.22 -8.93 27.84
N LYS A 288 -7.84 -10.20 27.77
CA LYS A 288 -8.43 -11.20 26.85
C LYS A 288 -9.96 -11.30 26.93
N GLU A 289 -10.54 -11.30 28.14
CA GLU A 289 -12.00 -11.39 28.33
C GLU A 289 -12.75 -10.19 27.71
N LYS A 290 -12.18 -8.98 27.78
CA LYS A 290 -12.74 -7.81 27.09
C LYS A 290 -12.64 -8.00 25.59
N GLY A 291 -11.48 -8.45 25.09
CA GLY A 291 -11.28 -8.75 23.68
C GLY A 291 -12.34 -9.72 23.15
N GLU A 292 -12.51 -10.87 23.81
CA GLU A 292 -13.55 -11.85 23.46
C GLU A 292 -14.98 -11.29 23.47
N ALA A 293 -15.31 -10.36 24.37
CA ALA A 293 -16.60 -9.69 24.39
C ALA A 293 -16.78 -8.79 23.15
N PHE A 294 -15.75 -8.03 22.76
CA PHE A 294 -15.74 -7.25 21.53
C PHE A 294 -15.81 -8.13 20.28
N GLY A 295 -15.07 -9.25 20.23
CA GLY A 295 -15.11 -10.19 19.10
C GLY A 295 -16.48 -10.85 18.92
N LYS A 296 -17.17 -11.19 20.02
CA LYS A 296 -18.57 -11.68 19.97
C LYS A 296 -19.54 -10.62 19.48
N ALA A 297 -19.35 -9.35 19.88
CA ALA A 297 -20.16 -8.24 19.39
C ALA A 297 -19.88 -7.92 17.91
N ASP A 298 -18.62 -8.02 17.48
CA ASP A 298 -18.21 -7.88 16.07
C ASP A 298 -18.95 -8.87 15.19
N GLN A 299 -19.01 -10.16 15.55
CA GLN A 299 -19.69 -11.17 14.73
C GLN A 299 -21.12 -10.79 14.34
N VAL A 300 -21.86 -10.12 15.24
CA VAL A 300 -23.22 -9.62 14.98
C VAL A 300 -23.20 -8.39 14.06
N VAL A 301 -22.31 -7.43 14.32
CA VAL A 301 -22.18 -6.22 13.50
C VAL A 301 -21.69 -6.56 12.09
N SER A 302 -20.67 -7.39 11.97
CA SER A 302 -20.12 -7.92 10.71
C SER A 302 -21.15 -8.78 9.94
N TRP A 303 -21.99 -9.56 10.62
CA TRP A 303 -23.10 -10.27 9.96
C TRP A 303 -24.14 -9.31 9.38
N ALA A 304 -24.68 -8.40 10.20
CA ALA A 304 -25.67 -7.41 9.75
C ALA A 304 -25.09 -6.49 8.67
N SER A 305 -23.79 -6.20 8.78
CA SER A 305 -23.01 -5.46 7.79
C SER A 305 -23.04 -6.15 6.43
N ARG A 306 -22.68 -7.44 6.36
CA ARG A 306 -22.68 -8.23 5.12
C ARG A 306 -24.06 -8.33 4.47
N GLN A 307 -25.13 -8.50 5.24
CA GLN A 307 -26.50 -8.56 4.69
C GLN A 307 -26.89 -7.25 3.97
N LEU A 308 -26.49 -6.10 4.51
CA LEU A 308 -26.73 -4.79 3.88
C LEU A 308 -25.80 -4.54 2.67
N ASP A 309 -24.54 -5.00 2.72
CA ASP A 309 -23.64 -4.91 1.56
C ASP A 309 -24.16 -5.78 0.40
N GLN A 310 -24.54 -7.04 0.66
CA GLN A 310 -25.10 -7.95 -0.34
C GLN A 310 -26.37 -7.37 -0.97
N TRP A 311 -27.30 -6.87 -0.16
CA TRP A 311 -28.49 -6.18 -0.67
C TRP A 311 -28.15 -4.97 -1.55
N ALA A 312 -27.15 -4.16 -1.19
CA ALA A 312 -26.75 -3.00 -1.98
C ALA A 312 -26.06 -3.39 -3.31
N LEU A 313 -25.24 -4.44 -3.28
CA LEU A 313 -24.62 -5.03 -4.47
C LEU A 313 -25.68 -5.59 -5.43
N ASP A 314 -26.68 -6.29 -4.92
CA ASP A 314 -27.72 -6.93 -5.73
C ASP A 314 -28.75 -5.94 -6.28
N ALA A 315 -29.16 -4.97 -5.47
CA ALA A 315 -30.20 -4.00 -5.85
C ALA A 315 -29.67 -2.82 -6.67
N PHE A 316 -28.40 -2.43 -6.49
CA PHE A 316 -27.85 -1.20 -7.09
C PHE A 316 -26.46 -1.37 -7.71
N GLY A 317 -25.78 -2.50 -7.50
CA GLY A 317 -24.41 -2.69 -7.97
C GLY A 317 -23.39 -1.77 -7.29
N VAL A 318 -23.69 -1.26 -6.08
CA VAL A 318 -22.79 -0.36 -5.34
C VAL A 318 -22.36 -0.96 -4.01
N GLN A 319 -21.22 -0.51 -3.51
CA GLN A 319 -20.78 -0.83 -2.16
C GLN A 319 -21.11 0.30 -1.17
N LEU A 320 -21.71 -0.06 -0.03
CA LEU A 320 -21.99 0.92 1.03
C LEU A 320 -20.71 1.29 1.78
N GLN A 321 -20.38 2.58 1.75
CA GLN A 321 -19.35 3.18 2.60
C GLN A 321 -19.95 3.53 3.95
N ARG A 322 -19.47 2.89 5.04
CA ARG A 322 -20.09 3.00 6.37
C ARG A 322 -19.06 3.29 7.47
N PRO A 323 -19.38 4.22 8.39
CA PRO A 323 -18.56 4.49 9.58
C PRO A 323 -18.26 3.27 10.45
N ALA A 324 -19.28 2.45 10.74
CA ALA A 324 -19.17 1.33 11.67
C ALA A 324 -18.17 0.23 11.23
N THR A 325 -17.96 0.09 9.92
CA THR A 325 -17.02 -0.87 9.33
C THR A 325 -15.64 -0.26 9.06
N LEU A 326 -15.37 0.98 9.50
CA LEU A 326 -14.14 1.75 9.23
C LEU A 326 -13.78 2.00 7.74
N ARG A 327 -14.45 1.31 6.82
CA ARG A 327 -14.25 1.30 5.38
C ARG A 327 -14.19 2.68 4.77
N GLY A 328 -15.17 3.53 5.09
CA GLY A 328 -15.20 4.91 4.59
C GLY A 328 -14.01 5.76 5.06
N VAL A 329 -13.51 5.52 6.28
CA VAL A 329 -12.31 6.23 6.80
C VAL A 329 -11.05 5.69 6.12
N TRP A 330 -10.91 4.37 6.03
CA TRP A 330 -9.76 3.73 5.38
C TRP A 330 -9.66 4.13 3.91
N ASP A 331 -10.76 4.04 3.16
CA ASP A 331 -10.80 4.45 1.75
C ASP A 331 -10.50 5.96 1.62
N GLN A 332 -11.04 6.83 2.47
CA GLN A 332 -10.70 8.26 2.45
C GLN A 332 -9.20 8.53 2.69
N MET A 333 -8.57 7.80 3.61
CA MET A 333 -7.14 7.93 3.87
C MET A 333 -6.32 7.38 2.69
N ASN A 334 -6.69 6.23 2.13
CA ASN A 334 -6.09 5.67 0.93
C ASN A 334 -6.20 6.60 -0.29
N MET A 335 -7.35 7.25 -0.52
CA MET A 335 -7.50 8.25 -1.59
C MET A 335 -6.59 9.46 -1.38
N THR A 336 -6.36 9.84 -0.10
CA THR A 336 -5.46 10.92 0.27
C THR A 336 -3.99 10.53 -0.01
N ASP A 337 -3.59 9.33 0.36
CA ASP A 337 -2.25 8.77 0.09
C ASP A 337 -1.97 8.62 -1.42
N ILE A 338 -2.98 8.22 -2.21
CA ILE A 338 -2.93 8.23 -3.68
C ILE A 338 -2.70 9.64 -4.23
N GLN A 339 -3.37 10.66 -3.69
CA GLN A 339 -3.14 12.03 -4.13
C GLN A 339 -1.75 12.54 -3.72
N ILE A 340 -1.26 12.21 -2.51
CA ILE A 340 0.11 12.51 -2.10
C ILE A 340 1.13 11.89 -3.05
N ALA A 341 0.96 10.61 -3.42
CA ALA A 341 1.88 9.93 -4.32
C ALA A 341 1.96 10.63 -5.69
N LYS A 342 0.81 11.05 -6.26
CA LYS A 342 0.76 11.88 -7.47
C LYS A 342 1.51 13.20 -7.32
N ASP A 343 1.23 13.96 -6.24
CA ASP A 343 1.86 15.25 -5.98
C ASP A 343 3.40 15.14 -5.90
N LEU A 344 3.90 14.00 -5.41
CA LEU A 344 5.32 13.68 -5.28
C LEU A 344 5.95 13.04 -6.53
N GLY A 345 5.17 12.85 -7.61
CA GLY A 345 5.64 12.17 -8.82
C GLY A 345 6.02 10.70 -8.59
N LYS A 346 5.29 10.00 -7.71
CA LYS A 346 5.49 8.58 -7.37
C LYS A 346 4.30 7.74 -7.87
N PRO A 347 4.50 6.70 -8.69
CA PRO A 347 3.44 5.71 -8.92
C PRO A 347 3.11 4.98 -7.63
N LEU A 348 1.84 4.61 -7.48
CA LEU A 348 1.33 3.90 -6.31
C LEU A 348 0.66 2.58 -6.70
N TYR A 349 0.87 1.56 -5.88
CA TYR A 349 0.17 0.27 -5.95
C TYR A 349 -0.51 -0.06 -4.62
N VAL A 350 -1.67 -0.73 -4.71
CA VAL A 350 -2.26 -1.39 -3.55
C VAL A 350 -1.51 -2.71 -3.38
N GLY A 351 -0.65 -2.80 -2.35
CA GLY A 351 0.30 -3.89 -2.12
C GLY A 351 -0.34 -5.16 -1.55
N GLU A 352 -1.42 -5.01 -0.80
CA GLU A 352 -2.27 -6.09 -0.31
C GLU A 352 -3.72 -5.63 -0.23
N VAL A 353 -4.65 -6.51 -0.60
CA VAL A 353 -6.09 -6.31 -0.44
C VAL A 353 -6.80 -7.66 -0.42
N GLY A 354 -7.75 -7.81 0.49
CA GLY A 354 -8.48 -9.05 0.70
C GLY A 354 -9.96 -8.83 1.00
N PHE A 355 -10.77 -9.82 0.63
CA PHE A 355 -12.20 -9.90 0.98
C PHE A 355 -12.41 -11.23 1.69
N LYS A 356 -12.93 -11.25 2.92
CA LYS A 356 -13.07 -12.51 3.69
C LYS A 356 -13.93 -13.52 2.92
N GLN A 357 -13.61 -14.80 3.02
CA GLN A 357 -14.34 -15.90 2.36
C GLN A 357 -15.85 -15.90 2.66
N ALA A 358 -16.28 -15.32 3.78
CA ALA A 358 -17.68 -15.10 4.15
C ALA A 358 -18.51 -14.27 3.14
N HIS A 359 -17.88 -13.56 2.20
CA HIS A 359 -18.57 -12.87 1.09
C HIS A 359 -18.85 -13.79 -0.12
N GLY A 360 -18.36 -15.03 -0.14
CA GLY A 360 -18.69 -16.01 -1.18
C GLY A 360 -18.42 -15.50 -2.61
N GLU A 361 -19.44 -15.54 -3.46
CA GLU A 361 -19.39 -15.08 -4.86
C GLU A 361 -19.37 -13.55 -5.01
N ASP A 362 -19.86 -12.80 -4.01
CA ASP A 362 -19.91 -11.33 -4.05
C ASP A 362 -18.50 -10.70 -4.11
N ARG A 363 -17.45 -11.46 -3.76
CA ARG A 363 -16.05 -11.05 -3.92
C ARG A 363 -15.70 -10.69 -5.38
N GLN A 364 -16.36 -11.28 -6.38
CA GLN A 364 -16.20 -10.85 -7.77
C GLN A 364 -16.76 -9.44 -8.03
N LYS A 365 -17.89 -9.09 -7.41
CA LYS A 365 -18.51 -7.76 -7.50
C LYS A 365 -17.65 -6.73 -6.76
N LEU A 366 -17.30 -7.04 -5.50
CA LEU A 366 -16.43 -6.23 -4.64
C LEU A 366 -15.09 -5.93 -5.33
N LEU A 367 -14.45 -6.94 -5.94
CA LEU A 367 -13.20 -6.79 -6.69
C LEU A 367 -13.33 -5.84 -7.90
N ARG A 368 -14.41 -5.94 -8.69
CA ARG A 368 -14.65 -5.02 -9.82
C ARG A 368 -14.83 -3.58 -9.36
N LEU A 369 -15.62 -3.37 -8.29
CA LEU A 369 -15.87 -2.04 -7.74
C LEU A 369 -14.58 -1.40 -7.22
N ASP A 370 -13.77 -2.14 -6.45
CA ASP A 370 -12.55 -1.59 -5.86
C ASP A 370 -11.45 -1.36 -6.90
N LEU A 371 -11.28 -2.29 -7.86
CA LEU A 371 -10.40 -2.07 -9.01
C LEU A 371 -10.79 -0.79 -9.76
N SER A 372 -12.09 -0.57 -10.01
CA SER A 372 -12.56 0.65 -10.68
C SER A 372 -12.27 1.90 -9.84
N ARG A 373 -12.63 1.88 -8.54
CA ARG A 373 -12.42 2.97 -7.59
C ARG A 373 -10.94 3.37 -7.49
N TYR A 374 -10.06 2.42 -7.17
CA TYR A 374 -8.63 2.70 -6.98
C TYR A 374 -7.90 3.02 -8.30
N THR A 375 -8.29 2.39 -9.42
CA THR A 375 -7.72 2.72 -10.75
C THR A 375 -8.10 4.13 -11.19
N GLN A 376 -9.34 4.57 -10.96
CA GLN A 376 -9.79 5.94 -11.23
C GLN A 376 -9.13 6.95 -10.29
N ALA A 377 -8.98 6.60 -9.00
CA ALA A 377 -8.27 7.41 -8.03
C ALA A 377 -6.79 7.61 -8.40
N GLY A 378 -6.16 6.65 -9.08
CA GLY A 378 -4.81 6.79 -9.64
C GLY A 378 -3.83 5.69 -9.24
N ALA A 379 -4.27 4.64 -8.54
CA ALA A 379 -3.46 3.44 -8.34
C ALA A 379 -3.14 2.77 -9.68
N GLN A 380 -1.97 2.16 -9.78
CA GLN A 380 -1.45 1.57 -11.02
C GLN A 380 -1.13 0.08 -10.87
N GLY A 381 -0.96 -0.39 -9.64
CA GLY A 381 -0.95 -1.82 -9.30
C GLY A 381 -2.02 -2.15 -8.25
N TYR A 382 -2.53 -3.37 -8.29
CA TYR A 382 -3.53 -3.86 -7.32
C TYR A 382 -3.27 -5.35 -7.02
N MET A 383 -2.95 -5.69 -5.77
CA MET A 383 -2.35 -6.98 -5.40
C MET A 383 -3.22 -7.78 -4.42
N LEU A 384 -3.87 -8.83 -4.92
CA LEU A 384 -4.77 -9.65 -4.09
C LEU A 384 -4.00 -10.46 -3.04
N TRP A 385 -4.47 -10.44 -1.79
CA TRP A 385 -3.98 -11.26 -0.69
C TRP A 385 -4.92 -12.44 -0.42
N SER A 386 -4.46 -13.69 -0.47
CA SER A 386 -3.28 -14.19 -1.18
C SER A 386 -3.69 -15.44 -1.98
N TYR A 387 -3.08 -15.63 -3.16
CA TYR A 387 -3.49 -16.72 -4.05
C TYR A 387 -2.91 -18.05 -3.58
N GLN A 388 -3.80 -18.96 -3.19
CA GLN A 388 -3.48 -20.26 -2.60
C GLN A 388 -3.12 -21.32 -3.66
N ALA A 389 -2.24 -20.96 -4.60
CA ALA A 389 -1.80 -21.83 -5.69
C ALA A 389 -1.28 -23.18 -5.15
N GLN A 390 -1.80 -24.29 -5.68
CA GLN A 390 -1.52 -25.66 -5.20
C GLN A 390 -1.76 -25.87 -3.68
N GLY A 391 -2.62 -25.07 -3.02
CA GLY A 391 -2.79 -25.12 -1.56
C GLY A 391 -1.57 -24.65 -0.77
N LYS A 392 -0.69 -23.86 -1.41
CA LYS A 392 0.42 -23.12 -0.76
C LYS A 392 0.02 -21.67 -0.53
N SER A 393 0.85 -20.88 0.13
CA SER A 393 0.51 -19.51 0.56
C SER A 393 -0.85 -19.42 1.30
N VAL A 394 -1.21 -20.46 2.06
CA VAL A 394 -2.47 -20.49 2.82
C VAL A 394 -2.48 -19.33 3.81
N ASP A 395 -3.52 -18.52 3.73
CA ASP A 395 -3.73 -17.36 4.59
C ASP A 395 -4.31 -17.78 5.95
N GLY A 396 -3.95 -17.06 7.01
CA GLY A 396 -4.44 -17.29 8.38
C GLY A 396 -5.61 -16.39 8.79
N HIS A 397 -6.14 -15.60 7.86
CA HIS A 397 -7.07 -14.49 8.12
C HIS A 397 -8.32 -14.52 7.22
N ASP A 398 -8.62 -15.67 6.62
CA ASP A 398 -9.77 -15.96 5.75
C ASP A 398 -9.89 -15.08 4.49
N TYR A 399 -8.84 -14.37 4.07
CA TYR A 399 -8.80 -13.60 2.82
C TYR A 399 -8.32 -14.44 1.62
N GLY A 400 -7.49 -15.44 1.88
CA GLY A 400 -6.87 -16.25 0.83
C GLY A 400 -7.87 -16.98 -0.06
N PHE A 401 -7.53 -17.09 -1.34
CA PHE A 401 -8.42 -17.54 -2.41
C PHE A 401 -7.69 -18.48 -3.37
N ALA A 402 -8.41 -19.36 -4.04
CA ALA A 402 -7.93 -20.15 -5.18
C ALA A 402 -8.99 -20.21 -6.29
N ASP A 403 -8.90 -21.21 -7.16
CA ASP A 403 -9.72 -21.35 -8.37
C ASP A 403 -11.23 -21.39 -8.06
N GLN A 404 -11.64 -22.03 -6.95
CA GLN A 404 -13.05 -22.09 -6.52
C GLN A 404 -13.67 -20.73 -6.16
N ASP A 405 -12.84 -19.73 -5.84
CA ASP A 405 -13.26 -18.39 -5.47
C ASP A 405 -13.61 -17.53 -6.70
N GLN A 406 -13.35 -18.04 -7.91
CA GLN A 406 -13.75 -17.47 -9.20
C GLN A 406 -13.33 -16.00 -9.43
N LEU A 407 -12.20 -15.56 -8.85
CA LEU A 407 -11.67 -14.21 -9.07
C LEU A 407 -10.91 -14.07 -10.42
N ALA A 408 -10.44 -15.19 -10.98
CA ALA A 408 -9.64 -15.23 -12.22
C ALA A 408 -10.28 -14.51 -13.43
N PRO A 409 -11.60 -14.61 -13.71
CA PRO A 409 -12.24 -13.87 -14.80
C PRO A 409 -12.08 -12.36 -14.65
N VAL A 410 -12.22 -11.83 -13.42
CA VAL A 410 -12.06 -10.39 -13.14
C VAL A 410 -10.61 -9.95 -13.32
N VAL A 411 -9.65 -10.75 -12.85
CA VAL A 411 -8.20 -10.50 -13.03
C VAL A 411 -7.86 -10.42 -14.52
N LYS A 412 -8.33 -11.38 -15.32
CA LYS A 412 -8.13 -11.43 -16.79
C LYS A 412 -8.78 -10.25 -17.50
N GLU A 413 -10.02 -9.90 -17.13
CA GLU A 413 -10.76 -8.75 -17.65
C GLU A 413 -9.96 -7.45 -17.47
N TRP A 414 -9.47 -7.18 -16.25
CA TRP A 414 -8.74 -5.96 -15.93
C TRP A 414 -7.32 -5.90 -16.49
N ASN A 415 -6.55 -7.00 -16.46
CA ASN A 415 -5.23 -7.02 -17.08
C ASN A 415 -5.29 -6.91 -18.61
N LEU A 416 -6.34 -7.43 -19.26
CA LEU A 416 -6.58 -7.20 -20.68
C LEU A 416 -6.91 -5.72 -20.97
N TYR A 417 -7.76 -5.10 -20.17
CA TYR A 417 -8.06 -3.67 -20.25
C TYR A 417 -6.80 -2.79 -20.10
N PHE A 418 -5.91 -3.10 -19.13
CA PHE A 418 -4.64 -2.41 -18.98
C PHE A 418 -3.69 -2.61 -20.17
N ALA A 419 -3.58 -3.85 -20.69
CA ALA A 419 -2.75 -4.13 -21.87
C ALA A 419 -3.26 -3.40 -23.13
N GLN A 420 -4.58 -3.33 -23.33
CA GLN A 420 -5.19 -2.62 -24.45
C GLN A 420 -5.00 -1.10 -24.34
N THR A 421 -5.24 -0.51 -23.18
CA THR A 421 -5.09 0.94 -22.97
C THR A 421 -3.63 1.40 -23.06
N ALA A 422 -2.67 0.58 -22.62
CA ALA A 422 -1.23 0.85 -22.80
C ALA A 422 -0.76 0.81 -24.26
N ALA A 423 -1.52 0.19 -25.17
CA ALA A 423 -1.17 0.08 -26.59
C ALA A 423 -1.69 1.23 -27.46
N HIS A 424 -2.67 2.00 -27.00
CA HIS A 424 -3.42 2.98 -27.81
C HIS A 424 -3.14 4.45 -27.40
N SER A 425 -1.89 4.80 -27.11
CA SER A 425 -1.50 6.11 -26.56
C SER A 425 -1.80 7.35 -27.43
N GLU A 426 -2.33 7.18 -28.66
CA GLU A 426 -2.69 8.29 -29.57
C GLU A 426 -4.13 8.22 -30.10
N GLN A 427 -4.94 7.21 -29.77
CA GLN A 427 -6.34 7.14 -30.21
C GLN A 427 -7.29 6.91 -29.03
N THR A 428 -8.10 7.93 -28.75
CA THR A 428 -9.19 7.95 -27.76
C THR A 428 -10.41 7.13 -28.21
N ALA A 429 -10.19 5.86 -28.56
CA ALA A 429 -11.24 4.88 -28.58
C ALA A 429 -11.85 4.77 -27.18
N LYS A 430 -13.19 4.75 -27.09
CA LYS A 430 -13.95 4.73 -25.83
C LYS A 430 -13.84 3.39 -25.10
N ILE A 431 -12.65 3.04 -24.61
CA ILE A 431 -12.47 1.92 -23.69
C ILE A 431 -12.87 2.42 -22.29
N THR A 432 -14.17 2.41 -22.02
CA THR A 432 -14.69 2.67 -20.67
C THR A 432 -14.15 1.59 -19.72
N PRO A 433 -13.70 1.93 -18.50
CA PRO A 433 -13.38 0.91 -17.51
C PRO A 433 -14.60 0.01 -17.24
N PRO A 434 -14.40 -1.25 -16.81
CA PRO A 434 -15.48 -2.10 -16.30
C PRO A 434 -16.35 -1.35 -15.27
N PRO A 435 -17.67 -1.59 -15.25
CA PRO A 435 -18.61 -0.80 -14.47
C PRO A 435 -18.21 -0.73 -12.99
N GLY A 436 -17.99 0.51 -12.52
CA GLY A 436 -17.79 0.87 -11.12
C GLY A 436 -19.05 1.52 -10.53
N ASP A 437 -18.99 1.91 -9.25
CA ASP A 437 -20.12 2.48 -8.49
C ASP A 437 -20.83 3.61 -9.27
N ASN A 438 -22.05 3.35 -9.76
CA ASN A 438 -22.79 4.31 -10.59
C ASN A 438 -23.73 5.16 -9.72
N PHE A 439 -23.20 6.24 -9.14
CA PHE A 439 -23.89 7.10 -8.17
C PHE A 439 -25.03 7.98 -8.73
N SER A 440 -25.59 7.68 -9.91
CA SER A 440 -26.59 8.54 -10.58
C SER A 440 -27.96 8.60 -9.89
N ASP A 441 -28.31 7.63 -9.04
CA ASP A 441 -29.65 7.47 -8.44
C ASP A 441 -29.64 7.42 -6.90
N LEU A 442 -28.99 8.40 -6.26
CA LEU A 442 -29.02 8.60 -4.79
C LEU A 442 -30.45 8.59 -4.18
N HIS A 443 -31.46 9.01 -4.96
CA HIS A 443 -32.86 9.02 -4.54
C HIS A 443 -33.47 7.61 -4.41
N GLN A 444 -33.12 6.68 -5.31
CA GLN A 444 -33.60 5.29 -5.23
C GLN A 444 -32.89 4.54 -4.09
N LEU A 445 -31.60 4.80 -3.90
CA LEU A 445 -30.81 4.24 -2.79
C LEU A 445 -31.42 4.61 -1.43
N GLY A 446 -31.82 5.88 -1.25
CA GLY A 446 -32.44 6.38 -0.02
C GLY A 446 -33.78 5.70 0.32
N GLN A 447 -34.65 5.50 -0.69
CA GLN A 447 -35.93 4.80 -0.49
C GLN A 447 -35.72 3.31 -0.21
N GLY A 448 -34.77 2.66 -0.91
CA GLY A 448 -34.41 1.26 -0.66
C GLY A 448 -33.85 1.02 0.74
N LEU A 449 -32.92 1.88 1.19
CA LEU A 449 -32.29 1.79 2.51
C LEU A 449 -33.32 1.91 3.64
N GLN A 450 -34.36 2.72 3.46
CA GLN A 450 -35.42 2.90 4.44
C GLN A 450 -36.30 1.64 4.60
N ALA A 451 -36.54 0.90 3.51
CA ALA A 451 -37.29 -0.35 3.53
C ALA A 451 -36.45 -1.55 4.01
N ALA A 452 -35.23 -1.72 3.47
CA ALA A 452 -34.31 -2.78 3.86
C ALA A 452 -33.88 -2.63 5.33
N GLY A 453 -33.64 -1.39 5.76
CA GLY A 453 -33.32 -1.04 7.14
C GLY A 453 -34.36 -1.55 8.13
N GLN A 454 -35.67 -1.42 7.86
CA GLN A 454 -36.69 -1.95 8.76
C GLN A 454 -36.71 -3.49 8.84
N SER A 455 -36.42 -4.20 7.75
CA SER A 455 -36.33 -5.66 7.75
C SER A 455 -35.11 -6.15 8.54
N VAL A 456 -33.93 -5.59 8.27
CA VAL A 456 -32.68 -5.92 8.95
C VAL A 456 -32.74 -5.52 10.42
N LEU A 457 -33.24 -4.32 10.77
CA LEU A 457 -33.45 -3.92 12.16
C LEU A 457 -34.40 -4.87 12.91
N LYS A 458 -35.42 -5.43 12.25
CA LYS A 458 -36.32 -6.41 12.86
C LYS A 458 -35.60 -7.73 13.16
N GLN A 459 -34.79 -8.25 12.23
CA GLN A 459 -33.97 -9.44 12.46
C GLN A 459 -32.88 -9.20 13.52
N VAL A 460 -32.14 -8.09 13.41
CA VAL A 460 -31.12 -7.66 14.39
C VAL A 460 -31.73 -7.48 15.78
N SER A 461 -32.89 -6.81 15.92
CA SER A 461 -33.58 -6.64 17.21
C SER A 461 -34.04 -7.96 17.86
N THR A 462 -34.18 -9.02 17.07
CA THR A 462 -34.50 -10.36 17.57
C THR A 462 -33.26 -11.06 18.14
N GLN A 463 -32.06 -10.75 17.63
CA GLN A 463 -30.79 -11.28 18.16
C GLN A 463 -30.14 -10.38 19.23
N THR A 464 -30.24 -9.05 19.14
CA THR A 464 -29.55 -8.12 20.06
C THR A 464 -30.16 -8.03 21.45
N ARG A 465 -31.34 -8.62 21.70
CA ARG A 465 -31.95 -8.73 23.04
C ARG A 465 -31.10 -9.51 24.04
N SER A 466 -30.10 -10.30 23.61
CA SER A 466 -29.10 -10.93 24.49
C SER A 466 -27.81 -10.13 24.67
N VAL A 467 -27.57 -9.09 23.86
CA VAL A 467 -26.31 -8.30 23.82
C VAL A 467 -26.47 -6.92 24.46
N GLY A 468 -27.69 -6.37 24.49
CA GLY A 468 -27.96 -4.97 24.88
C GLY A 468 -27.41 -4.54 26.25
N GLN A 469 -27.32 -5.43 27.24
CA GLN A 469 -26.79 -5.10 28.57
C GLN A 469 -25.26 -4.84 28.60
N GLY A 470 -24.51 -5.29 27.58
CA GLY A 470 -23.08 -4.97 27.46
C GLY A 470 -22.80 -3.57 26.91
N ILE A 471 -23.71 -3.04 26.07
CA ILE A 471 -23.46 -1.84 25.27
C ILE A 471 -23.68 -0.55 26.07
N GLU A 472 -24.63 -0.51 27.01
CA GLU A 472 -24.83 0.66 27.89
C GLU A 472 -23.65 0.93 28.84
N THR A 473 -22.77 -0.06 29.05
CA THR A 473 -21.51 0.11 29.80
C THR A 473 -20.37 0.66 28.93
N LEU A 474 -20.52 0.61 27.60
CA LEU A 474 -19.52 0.99 26.60
C LEU A 474 -19.50 2.50 26.33
N ASP A 475 -20.70 3.10 26.23
CA ASP A 475 -20.91 4.51 25.85
C ASP A 475 -20.19 5.50 26.79
N ARG A 476 -20.07 5.13 28.07
CA ARG A 476 -19.42 5.94 29.11
C ARG A 476 -17.89 5.77 29.20
N ARG A 477 -17.27 4.98 28.31
CA ARG A 477 -15.81 4.71 28.27
C ARG A 477 -15.17 4.84 26.89
N LEU A 478 -15.95 4.81 25.80
CA LEU A 478 -15.41 5.02 24.45
C LEU A 478 -14.80 6.42 24.27
N GLY A 479 -15.28 7.43 25.01
CA GLY A 479 -14.73 8.79 24.98
C GLY A 479 -13.28 8.93 25.46
N ASP A 480 -12.75 7.94 26.20
CA ASP A 480 -11.36 7.94 26.69
C ASP A 480 -10.39 7.16 25.77
N VAL A 481 -10.91 6.45 24.76
CA VAL A 481 -10.15 5.47 23.95
C VAL A 481 -10.26 5.73 22.44
N VAL A 482 -11.39 6.28 21.98
CA VAL A 482 -11.56 6.67 20.57
C VAL A 482 -10.97 8.07 20.35
N PRO A 483 -10.03 8.26 19.39
CA PRO A 483 -9.51 9.59 19.08
C PRO A 483 -10.63 10.60 18.78
N ASP A 484 -10.50 11.82 19.30
CA ASP A 484 -11.54 12.86 19.24
C ASP A 484 -12.04 13.13 17.80
N PHE A 485 -11.21 12.98 16.78
CA PHE A 485 -11.66 13.09 15.37
C PHE A 485 -12.62 11.96 14.94
N LEU A 486 -12.37 10.71 15.35
CA LEU A 486 -13.23 9.56 15.08
C LEU A 486 -14.55 9.70 15.85
N TYR A 487 -14.49 10.15 17.10
CA TYR A 487 -15.70 10.43 17.89
C TYR A 487 -16.55 11.55 17.27
N ARG A 488 -15.92 12.65 16.81
CA ARG A 488 -16.58 13.77 16.10
C ARG A 488 -17.09 13.43 14.70
N TRP A 489 -16.68 12.30 14.12
CA TRP A 489 -17.10 11.84 12.79
C TRP A 489 -18.13 10.70 12.86
N MET A 490 -18.13 9.92 13.94
CA MET A 490 -19.19 8.95 14.26
C MET A 490 -20.49 9.62 14.75
N LYS A 491 -20.42 10.90 15.13
CA LYS A 491 -21.51 11.72 15.68
C LYS A 491 -22.01 12.75 14.67
#